data_AF-A0A1G0GW43-F1
#
_entry.id   AF-A0A1G0GW43-F1
#
_cell.length_a   1.000
_cell.length_b   1.000
_cell.length_c   1.000
_cell.angle_alpha   90.00
_cell.angle_beta   90.00
_cell.angle_gamma   90.00
#
_symmetry.space_group_name_H-M   'P 1'
#
loop_
_entity.id
_entity.type
_entity.pdbx_description
1 polymer ?
#
loop_
_entity_poly.entity_id
_entity_poly.type
_entity_poly.pdbx_seq_one_letter_code
_entity_poly.pdbx_strand_id
1 'polypeptide(L)'
;MLYCRRIVILGVLGKVMRAWISNHKISRDSAILSISYGLAAIYWYRSSNATVLDVLAKVSSTALLTYYAARTDSKQMTAGMLFHCFGDGLIELPGKSLIPAMLTFLVGHSINIARFQKNRFSLSELNLPRVLAMAAFTIYGAAFTHLLTTKTSGVIQYAIPIYSLAISTMFLLACIQKERSLRVFLGALLYVASDNIIGANLFVKKIPAANYLSWPLYFLGQRMMLPDLHDVETVHKKSHPR
;
A
#
# COMPACT_ATOMS: atom_id res chain seq x y z
N MET A 1 22.46 -16.40 -49.41
CA MET A 1 21.41 -17.12 -48.62
C MET A 1 21.14 -16.56 -47.22
N LEU A 2 22.13 -16.01 -46.50
CA LEU A 2 21.94 -15.47 -45.13
C LEU A 2 21.05 -14.22 -45.02
N TYR A 3 21.07 -13.34 -46.03
CA TYR A 3 20.31 -12.09 -46.02
C TYR A 3 18.78 -12.30 -46.15
N CYS A 4 18.37 -13.26 -46.98
CA CYS A 4 16.96 -13.62 -47.18
C CYS A 4 16.33 -14.22 -45.91
N ARG A 5 17.09 -15.01 -45.13
CA ARG A 5 16.61 -15.57 -43.86
C ARG A 5 16.36 -14.50 -42.78
N ARG A 6 17.17 -13.43 -42.73
CA ARG A 6 16.98 -12.32 -41.78
C ARG A 6 15.69 -11.52 -42.03
N ILE A 7 15.34 -11.27 -43.28
CA ILE A 7 14.13 -10.52 -43.66
C ILE A 7 12.87 -11.31 -43.32
N VAL A 8 12.87 -12.63 -43.55
CA VAL A 8 11.74 -13.50 -43.20
C VAL A 8 11.54 -13.57 -41.68
N ILE A 9 12.63 -13.70 -40.91
CA ILE A 9 12.57 -13.74 -39.43
C ILE A 9 12.05 -12.41 -38.86
N LEU A 10 12.51 -11.26 -39.37
CA LEU A 10 12.03 -9.94 -38.97
C LEU A 10 10.55 -9.72 -39.33
N GLY A 11 10.10 -10.25 -40.49
CA GLY A 11 8.70 -10.21 -40.91
C GLY A 11 7.76 -11.04 -40.02
N VAL A 12 8.21 -12.23 -39.60
CA VAL A 12 7.47 -13.10 -38.67
C VAL A 12 7.42 -12.48 -37.27
N LEU A 13 8.55 -12.00 -36.75
CA LEU A 13 8.61 -11.27 -35.47
C LEU A 13 7.70 -10.04 -35.48
N GLY A 14 7.70 -9.25 -36.55
CA GLY A 14 6.82 -8.09 -36.68
C GLY A 14 5.33 -8.44 -36.73
N LYS A 15 4.96 -9.58 -37.33
CA LYS A 15 3.57 -10.09 -37.33
C LYS A 15 3.16 -10.64 -35.97
N VAL A 16 4.03 -11.40 -35.31
CA VAL A 16 3.80 -11.93 -33.96
C VAL A 16 3.67 -10.78 -32.95
N MET A 17 4.54 -9.77 -33.05
CA MET A 17 4.51 -8.60 -32.17
C MET A 17 3.28 -7.72 -32.41
N ARG A 18 2.88 -7.48 -33.67
CA ARG A 18 1.61 -6.79 -33.98
C ARG A 18 0.39 -7.59 -33.55
N ALA A 19 0.38 -8.90 -33.74
CA ALA A 19 -0.70 -9.78 -33.27
C ALA A 19 -0.79 -9.77 -31.73
N TRP A 20 0.36 -9.82 -31.05
CA TRP A 20 0.46 -9.74 -29.59
C TRP A 20 -0.05 -8.39 -29.07
N ILE A 21 0.37 -7.26 -29.67
CA ILE A 21 -0.12 -5.92 -29.34
C ILE A 21 -1.62 -5.78 -29.64
N SER A 22 -2.11 -6.33 -30.76
CA SER A 22 -3.53 -6.26 -31.12
C SER A 22 -4.43 -7.12 -30.23
N ASN A 23 -3.91 -8.24 -29.72
CA ASN A 23 -4.63 -9.14 -28.82
C ASN A 23 -4.53 -8.72 -27.35
N HIS A 24 -3.49 -8.00 -26.94
CA HIS A 24 -3.39 -7.39 -25.62
C HIS A 24 -4.05 -6.02 -25.65
N LYS A 25 -5.39 -5.99 -25.75
CA LYS A 25 -6.15 -4.79 -25.38
C LYS A 25 -5.77 -4.47 -23.94
N ILE A 26 -5.06 -3.37 -23.74
CA ILE A 26 -4.80 -2.82 -22.41
C ILE A 26 -6.18 -2.62 -21.78
N SER A 27 -6.48 -3.39 -20.74
CA SER A 27 -7.72 -3.21 -20.02
C SER A 27 -7.69 -1.84 -19.35
N ARG A 28 -8.85 -1.23 -19.15
CA ARG A 28 -8.95 0.04 -18.42
C ARG A 28 -8.22 -0.02 -17.08
N ASP A 29 -8.19 -1.19 -16.45
CA ASP A 29 -7.61 -1.41 -15.13
C ASP A 29 -6.10 -1.51 -15.15
N SER A 30 -5.53 -2.19 -16.16
CA SER A 30 -4.09 -2.18 -16.34
C SER A 30 -3.60 -0.79 -16.69
N ALA A 31 -4.35 -0.01 -17.50
CA ALA A 31 -4.02 1.39 -17.76
C ALA A 31 -4.01 2.25 -16.48
N ILE A 32 -5.06 2.18 -15.65
CA ILE A 32 -5.14 2.92 -14.37
C ILE A 32 -3.94 2.58 -13.48
N LEU A 33 -3.64 1.29 -13.33
CA LEU A 33 -2.51 0.85 -12.51
C LEU A 33 -1.18 1.34 -13.10
N SER A 34 -0.94 1.18 -14.40
CA SER A 34 0.29 1.63 -15.05
C SER A 34 0.53 3.13 -14.87
N ILE A 35 -0.52 3.96 -14.99
CA ILE A 35 -0.42 5.40 -14.73
C ILE A 35 -0.12 5.67 -13.25
N SER A 36 -0.81 4.98 -12.34
CA SER A 36 -0.57 5.08 -10.89
C SER A 36 0.89 4.75 -10.53
N TYR A 37 1.43 3.63 -11.04
CA TYR A 37 2.84 3.25 -10.86
C TYR A 37 3.80 4.29 -11.46
N GLY A 38 3.50 4.81 -12.64
CA GLY A 38 4.33 5.84 -13.29
C GLY A 38 4.42 7.12 -12.46
N LEU A 39 3.29 7.61 -11.95
CA LEU A 39 3.26 8.79 -11.06
C LEU A 39 3.97 8.54 -9.74
N ALA A 40 3.81 7.36 -9.15
CA ALA A 40 4.52 6.97 -7.93
C ALA A 40 6.04 6.91 -8.16
N ALA A 41 6.49 6.44 -9.33
CA ALA A 41 7.90 6.39 -9.70
C ALA A 41 8.49 7.80 -9.95
N ILE A 42 7.71 8.71 -10.56
CA ILE A 42 8.12 10.12 -10.75
C ILE A 42 8.38 10.77 -9.38
N TYR A 43 7.43 10.67 -8.44
CA TYR A 43 7.63 11.20 -7.10
C TYR A 43 8.83 10.53 -6.41
N TRP A 44 8.95 9.21 -6.48
CA TRP A 44 10.06 8.47 -5.87
C TRP A 44 11.43 9.00 -6.34
N TYR A 45 11.62 9.13 -7.65
CA TYR A 45 12.87 9.60 -8.25
C TYR A 45 13.24 11.02 -7.79
N ARG A 46 12.24 11.88 -7.59
CA ARG A 46 12.41 13.31 -7.23
C ARG A 46 12.20 13.61 -5.74
N SER A 47 11.97 12.59 -4.92
CA SER A 47 11.54 12.73 -3.52
C SER A 47 12.53 13.46 -2.60
N SER A 48 13.80 13.57 -2.98
CA SER A 48 14.81 14.34 -2.24
C SER A 48 14.65 15.86 -2.37
N ASN A 49 14.04 16.35 -3.45
CA ASN A 49 13.81 17.77 -3.72
C ASN A 49 12.41 17.94 -4.33
N ALA A 50 11.39 17.42 -3.63
CA ALA A 50 10.04 17.36 -4.15
C ALA A 50 9.48 18.77 -4.37
N THR A 51 9.09 19.04 -5.62
CA THR A 51 8.31 20.23 -5.99
C THR A 51 6.82 20.00 -5.75
N VAL A 52 6.00 21.04 -5.88
CA VAL A 52 4.53 20.90 -5.84
C VAL A 52 4.03 19.90 -6.88
N LEU A 53 4.64 19.86 -8.07
CA LEU A 53 4.28 18.90 -9.12
C LEU A 53 4.60 17.45 -8.70
N ASP A 54 5.69 17.24 -7.97
CA ASP A 54 6.05 15.90 -7.48
C ASP A 54 5.06 15.44 -6.40
N VAL A 55 4.66 16.33 -5.50
CA VAL A 55 3.59 16.06 -4.51
C VAL A 55 2.25 15.77 -5.19
N LEU A 56 1.90 16.49 -6.25
CA LEU A 56 0.71 16.19 -7.04
C LEU A 56 0.81 14.82 -7.71
N ALA A 57 1.99 14.41 -8.19
CA ALA A 57 2.20 13.06 -8.72
C ALA A 57 2.00 11.98 -7.64
N LYS A 58 2.54 12.20 -6.43
CA LYS A 58 2.31 11.33 -5.27
C LYS A 58 0.83 11.15 -4.98
N VAL A 59 0.10 12.25 -4.75
CA VAL A 59 -1.32 12.22 -4.40
C VAL A 59 -2.16 11.65 -5.54
N SER A 60 -1.83 11.98 -6.80
CA SER A 60 -2.54 11.42 -7.96
C SER A 60 -2.32 9.91 -8.08
N SER A 61 -1.13 9.41 -7.74
CA SER A 61 -0.85 7.98 -7.75
C SER A 61 -1.75 7.21 -6.79
N THR A 62 -1.97 7.72 -5.57
CA THR A 62 -2.82 7.08 -4.55
C THR A 62 -4.30 7.37 -4.75
N ALA A 63 -4.65 8.51 -5.36
CA ALA A 63 -6.00 8.76 -5.86
C ALA A 63 -6.41 7.75 -6.94
N LEU A 64 -5.51 7.38 -7.86
CA LEU A 64 -5.76 6.34 -8.84
C LEU A 64 -5.90 4.94 -8.21
N LEU A 65 -5.15 4.64 -7.15
CA LEU A 65 -5.37 3.41 -6.37
C LEU A 65 -6.73 3.43 -5.66
N THR A 66 -7.17 4.59 -5.16
CA THR A 66 -8.50 4.78 -4.58
C THR A 66 -9.59 4.57 -5.61
N TYR A 67 -9.43 5.14 -6.81
CA TYR A 67 -10.36 4.92 -7.92
C TYR A 67 -10.39 3.45 -8.37
N TYR A 68 -9.23 2.79 -8.43
CA TYR A 68 -9.15 1.36 -8.68
C TYR A 68 -9.91 0.55 -7.63
N ALA A 69 -9.78 0.91 -6.34
CA ALA A 69 -10.52 0.28 -5.24
C ALA A 69 -12.04 0.48 -5.34
N ALA A 70 -12.49 1.64 -5.80
CA ALA A 70 -13.90 1.93 -6.05
C ALA A 70 -14.54 0.97 -7.04
N ARG A 71 -13.74 0.36 -7.93
CA ARG A 71 -14.24 -0.58 -8.92
C ARG A 71 -14.40 -2.01 -8.43
N THR A 72 -14.01 -2.33 -7.19
CA THR A 72 -14.15 -3.68 -6.62
C THR A 72 -15.45 -3.83 -5.81
N ASP A 73 -16.39 -2.89 -5.96
CA ASP A 73 -17.66 -2.77 -5.21
C ASP A 73 -17.52 -2.73 -3.68
N SER A 74 -16.29 -2.49 -3.16
CA SER A 74 -16.02 -2.43 -1.73
C SER A 74 -15.99 -0.98 -1.24
N LYS A 75 -17.13 -0.51 -0.71
CA LYS A 75 -17.24 0.84 -0.11
C LYS A 75 -16.22 1.07 1.00
N GLN A 76 -16.00 0.06 1.86
CA GLN A 76 -15.03 0.14 2.95
C GLN A 76 -13.60 0.29 2.43
N MET A 77 -13.22 -0.49 1.41
CA MET A 77 -11.88 -0.38 0.84
C MET A 77 -11.63 0.98 0.17
N THR A 78 -12.64 1.47 -0.56
CA THR A 78 -12.58 2.79 -1.20
C THR A 78 -12.45 3.90 -0.17
N ALA A 79 -13.26 3.87 0.89
CA ALA A 79 -13.22 4.86 1.96
C ALA A 79 -11.85 4.85 2.66
N GLY A 80 -11.31 3.68 3.02
CA GLY A 80 -9.98 3.58 3.64
C GLY A 80 -8.87 4.16 2.76
N MET A 81 -8.88 3.83 1.46
CA MET A 81 -7.92 4.37 0.48
C MET A 81 -8.06 5.88 0.32
N LEU A 82 -9.29 6.41 0.32
CA LEU A 82 -9.53 7.86 0.23
C LEU A 82 -8.93 8.61 1.42
N PHE A 83 -9.08 8.08 2.64
CA PHE A 83 -8.47 8.66 3.84
C PHE A 83 -6.94 8.61 3.80
N HIS A 84 -6.35 7.53 3.30
CA HIS A 84 -4.90 7.47 3.08
C HIS A 84 -4.43 8.48 2.03
N CYS A 85 -5.17 8.63 0.92
CA CYS A 85 -4.89 9.62 -0.12
C CYS A 85 -4.94 11.05 0.42
N PHE A 86 -5.88 11.38 1.32
CA PHE A 86 -5.88 12.68 2.01
C PHE A 86 -4.67 12.85 2.92
N GLY A 87 -4.30 11.81 3.66
CA GLY A 87 -3.08 11.81 4.48
C GLY A 87 -1.82 12.07 3.68
N ASP A 88 -1.71 11.49 2.47
CA ASP A 88 -0.59 11.71 1.56
C ASP A 88 -0.41 13.17 1.14
N GLY A 89 -1.51 13.89 0.95
CA GLY A 89 -1.48 15.31 0.65
C GLY A 89 -1.14 16.14 1.89
N LEU A 90 -1.78 15.84 3.02
CA LEU A 90 -1.58 16.58 4.28
C LEU A 90 -0.15 16.48 4.80
N ILE A 91 0.48 15.30 4.73
CA ILE A 91 1.82 15.08 5.28
C ILE A 91 2.91 15.89 4.55
N GLU A 92 2.66 16.30 3.30
CA GLU A 92 3.57 17.12 2.49
C GLU A 92 3.38 18.63 2.70
N LEU A 93 2.28 19.04 3.36
CA LEU A 93 2.03 20.46 3.62
C LEU A 93 2.98 20.99 4.71
N PRO A 94 3.47 22.23 4.59
CA PRO A 94 4.28 22.84 5.64
C PRO A 94 3.46 23.12 6.91
N GLY A 95 4.15 23.29 8.04
CA GLY A 95 3.56 23.74 9.30
C GLY A 95 2.99 22.61 10.17
N LYS A 96 1.81 22.82 10.77
CA LYS A 96 1.21 21.93 11.77
C LYS A 96 0.34 20.81 11.15
N SER A 97 0.63 20.41 9.92
CA SER A 97 -0.14 19.44 9.12
C SER A 97 0.04 17.98 9.56
N LEU A 98 1.09 17.67 10.31
CA LEU A 98 1.43 16.29 10.72
C LEU A 98 0.31 15.61 11.51
N ILE A 99 -0.29 16.29 12.50
CA ILE A 99 -1.38 15.71 13.31
C ILE A 99 -2.62 15.44 12.44
N PRO A 100 -3.13 16.40 11.64
CA PRO A 100 -4.18 16.12 10.66
C PRO A 100 -3.87 14.94 9.73
N ALA A 101 -2.64 14.85 9.20
CA ALA A 101 -2.23 13.74 8.34
C ALA A 101 -2.32 12.41 9.09
N MET A 102 -1.75 12.33 10.30
CA MET A 102 -1.82 11.15 11.16
C MET A 102 -3.26 10.74 11.47
N LEU A 103 -4.16 11.70 11.71
CA LEU A 103 -5.58 11.43 11.94
C LEU A 103 -6.25 10.84 10.71
N THR A 104 -5.98 11.37 9.51
CA THR A 104 -6.55 10.80 8.27
C THR A 104 -6.04 9.39 8.01
N PHE A 105 -4.75 9.12 8.21
CA PHE A 105 -4.21 7.75 8.14
C PHE A 105 -4.83 6.84 9.20
N LEU A 106 -4.99 7.30 10.44
CA LEU A 106 -5.62 6.55 11.53
C LEU A 106 -7.06 6.11 11.19
N VAL A 107 -7.84 7.00 10.57
CA VAL A 107 -9.20 6.66 10.11
C VAL A 107 -9.14 5.59 9.01
N GLY A 108 -8.23 5.74 8.04
CA GLY A 108 -8.02 4.72 7.00
C GLY A 108 -7.63 3.35 7.56
N HIS A 109 -6.73 3.31 8.54
CA HIS A 109 -6.34 2.09 9.27
C HIS A 109 -7.52 1.47 10.00
N SER A 110 -8.34 2.29 10.66
CA SER A 110 -9.53 1.84 11.40
C SER A 110 -10.57 1.20 10.47
N ILE A 111 -10.74 1.72 9.26
CA ILE A 111 -11.60 1.11 8.24
C ILE A 111 -11.01 -0.23 7.77
N ASN A 112 -9.69 -0.31 7.57
CA ASN A 112 -9.03 -1.57 7.23
C ASN A 112 -9.12 -2.62 8.35
N ILE A 113 -8.99 -2.21 9.61
CA ILE A 113 -9.23 -3.07 10.79
C ILE A 113 -10.64 -3.68 10.70
N ALA A 114 -11.67 -2.83 10.55
CA ALA A 114 -13.06 -3.29 10.46
C ALA A 114 -13.28 -4.24 9.27
N ARG A 115 -12.56 -4.05 8.16
CA ARG A 115 -12.59 -4.95 6.99
C ARG A 115 -11.91 -6.29 7.29
N PHE A 116 -10.71 -6.28 7.84
CA PHE A 116 -9.93 -7.49 8.11
C PHE A 116 -10.51 -8.34 9.24
N GLN A 117 -11.29 -7.74 10.15
CA GLN A 117 -11.99 -8.48 11.20
C GLN A 117 -13.06 -9.46 10.67
N LYS A 118 -13.60 -9.23 9.47
CA LYS A 118 -14.74 -9.99 8.94
C LYS A 118 -14.40 -11.42 8.51
N ASN A 119 -13.17 -11.70 8.07
CA ASN A 119 -12.82 -13.01 7.51
C ASN A 119 -11.46 -13.53 8.01
N ARG A 120 -11.29 -13.62 9.33
CA ARG A 120 -10.04 -14.00 9.98
C ARG A 120 -10.05 -15.42 10.55
N PHE A 121 -8.88 -16.03 10.65
CA PHE A 121 -8.65 -17.21 11.48
C PHE A 121 -8.89 -16.86 12.96
N SER A 122 -9.53 -17.77 13.69
CA SER A 122 -9.55 -17.75 15.14
C SER A 122 -8.17 -18.09 15.70
N LEU A 123 -7.90 -17.75 16.96
CA LEU A 123 -6.60 -18.05 17.58
C LEU A 123 -6.32 -19.56 17.64
N SER A 124 -7.36 -20.39 17.79
CA SER A 124 -7.23 -21.85 17.82
C SER A 124 -6.90 -22.45 16.44
N GLU A 125 -7.15 -21.73 15.35
CA GLU A 125 -6.78 -22.13 13.98
C GLU A 125 -5.32 -21.78 13.64
N LEU A 126 -4.60 -21.03 14.50
CA LEU A 126 -3.23 -20.60 14.22
C LEU A 126 -2.20 -21.64 14.64
N ASN A 127 -1.21 -21.87 13.80
CA ASN A 127 -0.05 -22.67 14.18
C ASN A 127 0.89 -21.89 15.13
N LEU A 128 1.64 -22.62 15.95
CA LEU A 128 2.55 -22.04 16.94
C LEU A 128 3.55 -21.03 16.32
N PRO A 129 4.21 -21.29 15.17
CA PRO A 129 5.14 -20.33 14.57
C PRO A 129 4.48 -18.98 14.25
N ARG A 130 3.25 -18.98 13.74
CA ARG A 130 2.51 -17.74 13.45
C ARG A 130 2.18 -16.97 14.73
N VAL A 131 1.76 -17.67 15.79
CA VAL A 131 1.49 -17.05 17.10
C VAL A 131 2.76 -16.41 17.66
N LEU A 132 3.90 -17.12 17.62
CA LEU A 132 5.18 -16.60 18.08
C LEU A 132 5.62 -15.37 17.27
N ALA A 133 5.46 -15.38 15.94
CA ALA A 133 5.79 -14.23 15.10
C ALA A 133 4.91 -13.01 15.43
N MET A 134 3.61 -13.21 15.67
CA MET A 134 2.70 -12.13 16.09
C MET A 134 3.04 -11.58 17.48
N ALA A 135 3.42 -12.45 18.42
CA ALA A 135 3.87 -12.04 19.74
C ALA A 135 5.18 -11.25 19.67
N ALA A 136 6.16 -11.72 18.89
CA ALA A 136 7.41 -11.01 18.66
C ALA A 136 7.18 -9.64 18.02
N PHE A 137 6.29 -9.56 17.03
CA PHE A 137 5.90 -8.28 16.44
C PHE A 137 5.23 -7.35 17.46
N THR A 138 4.37 -7.87 18.32
CA THR A 138 3.69 -7.07 19.36
C THR A 138 4.70 -6.48 20.35
N ILE A 139 5.67 -7.27 20.80
CA ILE A 139 6.76 -6.82 21.67
C ILE A 139 7.60 -5.75 20.98
N TYR A 140 8.00 -6.00 19.73
CA TYR A 140 8.73 -5.05 18.91
C TYR A 140 7.95 -3.74 18.74
N GLY A 141 6.67 -3.80 18.37
CA GLY A 141 5.82 -2.64 18.15
C GLY A 141 5.65 -1.81 19.43
N ALA A 142 5.50 -2.46 20.59
CA ALA A 142 5.46 -1.78 21.88
C ALA A 142 6.78 -1.08 22.21
N ALA A 143 7.91 -1.77 22.04
CA ALA A 143 9.24 -1.21 22.27
C ALA A 143 9.55 -0.03 21.34
N PHE A 144 9.23 -0.15 20.05
CA PHE A 144 9.41 0.91 19.08
C PHE A 144 8.51 2.11 19.36
N THR A 145 7.24 1.88 19.70
CA THR A 145 6.31 2.94 20.12
C THR A 145 6.81 3.67 21.37
N HIS A 146 7.32 2.94 22.36
CA HIS A 146 7.94 3.54 23.55
C HIS A 146 9.14 4.41 23.19
N LEU A 147 10.03 3.93 22.31
CA LEU A 147 11.15 4.72 21.79
C LEU A 147 10.68 6.03 21.15
N LEU A 148 9.70 5.98 20.25
CA LEU A 148 9.16 7.20 19.61
C LEU A 148 8.54 8.16 20.65
N THR A 149 7.78 7.62 21.59
CA THR A 149 7.10 8.40 22.64
C THR A 149 8.10 9.11 23.55
N THR A 150 9.17 8.45 23.98
CA THR A 150 10.20 9.05 24.85
C THR A 150 11.05 10.11 24.16
N LYS A 151 11.05 10.16 22.82
CA LYS A 151 11.73 11.18 22.02
C LYS A 151 10.84 12.35 21.63
N THR A 152 9.59 12.37 22.10
CA THR A 152 8.62 13.39 21.76
C THR A 152 7.98 14.02 22.99
N SER A 153 7.33 15.17 22.80
CA SER A 153 6.67 15.92 23.87
C SER A 153 5.42 16.64 23.35
N GLY A 154 4.54 17.08 24.26
CA GLY A 154 3.28 17.74 23.89
C GLY A 154 2.28 16.78 23.25
N VAL A 155 1.41 17.28 22.37
CA VAL A 155 0.29 16.51 21.80
C VAL A 155 0.75 15.26 21.03
N ILE A 156 1.89 15.34 20.33
CA ILE A 156 2.40 14.24 19.50
C ILE A 156 2.78 13.00 20.35
N GLN A 157 3.23 13.21 21.59
CA GLN A 157 3.57 12.13 22.53
C GLN A 157 2.37 11.22 22.82
N TYR A 158 1.15 11.78 22.83
CA TYR A 158 -0.09 11.01 23.02
C TYR A 158 -0.64 10.45 21.71
N ALA A 159 -0.42 11.16 20.60
CA ALA A 159 -0.87 10.71 19.27
C ALA A 159 -0.11 9.46 18.78
N ILE A 160 1.18 9.33 19.10
CA ILE A 160 2.03 8.21 18.66
C ILE A 160 1.49 6.85 19.16
N PRO A 161 1.24 6.62 20.45
CA PRO A 161 0.69 5.34 20.92
C PRO A 161 -0.66 4.97 20.30
N ILE A 162 -1.55 5.95 20.11
CA ILE A 162 -2.87 5.74 19.49
C ILE A 162 -2.71 5.30 18.03
N TYR A 163 -1.84 6.00 17.29
CA TYR A 163 -1.55 5.68 15.90
C TYR A 163 -0.88 4.30 15.76
N SER A 164 0.16 4.04 16.56
CA SER A 164 0.88 2.77 16.60
C SER A 164 -0.05 1.60 16.91
N LEU A 165 -0.97 1.76 17.87
CA LEU A 165 -1.93 0.72 18.22
C LEU A 165 -2.81 0.36 17.01
N ALA A 166 -3.30 1.35 16.27
CA ALA A 166 -4.14 1.11 15.09
C ALA A 166 -3.35 0.38 13.98
N ILE A 167 -2.18 0.87 13.60
CA ILE A 167 -1.41 0.23 12.52
C ILE A 167 -0.91 -1.16 12.92
N SER A 168 -0.49 -1.37 14.17
CA SER A 168 -0.15 -2.70 14.69
C SER A 168 -1.34 -3.64 14.69
N THR A 169 -2.52 -3.17 15.09
CA THR A 169 -3.76 -3.96 15.05
C THR A 169 -4.13 -4.35 13.62
N MET A 170 -4.04 -3.40 12.68
CA MET A 170 -4.27 -3.67 11.26
C MET A 170 -3.33 -4.76 10.74
N PHE A 171 -2.04 -4.67 11.06
CA PHE A 171 -1.04 -5.66 10.67
C PHE A 171 -1.32 -7.05 11.27
N LEU A 172 -1.60 -7.11 12.58
CA LEU A 172 -1.93 -8.38 13.24
C LEU A 172 -3.18 -9.03 12.64
N LEU A 173 -4.18 -8.25 12.26
CA LEU A 173 -5.37 -8.75 11.55
C LEU A 173 -5.03 -9.22 10.13
N ALA A 174 -4.13 -8.54 9.43
CA ALA A 174 -3.63 -8.98 8.12
C ALA A 174 -2.92 -10.34 8.21
N CYS A 175 -2.14 -10.60 9.27
CA CYS A 175 -1.47 -11.88 9.52
C CYS A 175 -2.43 -13.07 9.67
N ILE A 176 -3.67 -12.81 10.07
CA ILE A 176 -4.69 -13.84 10.31
C ILE A 176 -5.86 -13.76 9.33
N GLN A 177 -5.74 -12.98 8.26
CA GLN A 177 -6.76 -12.89 7.22
C GLN A 177 -6.84 -14.20 6.42
N LYS A 178 -8.04 -14.74 6.19
CA LYS A 178 -8.25 -15.98 5.42
C LYS A 178 -8.12 -15.75 3.92
N GLU A 179 -8.68 -14.65 3.43
CA GLU A 179 -8.61 -14.29 2.01
C GLU A 179 -7.27 -13.67 1.61
N ARG A 180 -6.66 -14.20 0.54
CA ARG A 180 -5.43 -13.65 -0.08
C ARG A 180 -4.32 -13.41 0.94
N SER A 181 -4.25 -14.32 1.92
CA SER A 181 -3.53 -14.17 3.19
C SER A 181 -2.09 -13.70 3.00
N LEU A 182 -1.32 -14.31 2.09
CA LEU A 182 0.08 -13.94 1.88
C LEU A 182 0.24 -12.54 1.30
N ARG A 183 -0.57 -12.15 0.31
CA ARG A 183 -0.46 -10.85 -0.36
C ARG A 183 -0.86 -9.71 0.57
N VAL A 184 -1.96 -9.89 1.31
CA VAL A 184 -2.44 -8.89 2.28
C VAL A 184 -1.45 -8.77 3.44
N PHE A 185 -0.91 -9.88 3.94
CA PHE A 185 0.15 -9.89 4.94
C PHE A 185 1.40 -9.13 4.48
N LEU A 186 1.94 -9.47 3.30
CA LEU A 186 3.12 -8.79 2.76
C LEU A 186 2.84 -7.30 2.54
N GLY A 187 1.66 -6.95 2.03
CA GLY A 187 1.25 -5.56 1.88
C GLY A 187 1.24 -4.79 3.19
N ALA A 188 0.65 -5.37 4.24
CA ALA A 188 0.62 -4.77 5.57
C ALA A 188 2.01 -4.67 6.20
N LEU A 189 2.89 -5.67 5.97
CA LEU A 189 4.28 -5.64 6.44
C LEU A 189 5.06 -4.48 5.81
N LEU A 190 4.95 -4.30 4.49
CA LEU A 190 5.58 -3.20 3.77
C LEU A 190 5.05 -1.84 4.27
N TYR A 191 3.75 -1.75 4.53
CA TYR A 191 3.14 -0.53 5.08
C TYR A 191 3.74 -0.20 6.46
N VAL A 192 3.73 -1.15 7.41
CA VAL A 192 4.32 -0.93 8.75
C VAL A 192 5.80 -0.56 8.65
N ALA A 193 6.57 -1.22 7.77
CA ALA A 193 7.97 -0.90 7.56
C ALA A 193 8.17 0.55 7.08
N SER A 194 7.32 1.02 6.17
CA SER A 194 7.32 2.42 5.73
C SER A 194 7.06 3.39 6.88
N ASP A 195 6.01 3.15 7.66
CA ASP A 195 5.63 4.01 8.79
C ASP A 195 6.71 4.02 9.88
N ASN A 196 7.38 2.89 10.12
CA ASN A 196 8.51 2.84 11.06
C ASN A 196 9.69 3.71 10.58
N ILE A 197 9.99 3.72 9.28
CA ILE A 197 11.02 4.60 8.70
C ILE A 197 10.62 6.08 8.85
N ILE A 198 9.36 6.41 8.54
CA ILE A 198 8.83 7.78 8.68
C ILE A 198 8.90 8.22 10.14
N GLY A 199 8.40 7.41 11.07
CA GLY A 199 8.41 7.69 12.51
C GLY A 199 9.83 7.87 13.06
N ALA A 200 10.77 7.00 12.69
CA ALA A 200 12.16 7.14 13.10
C ALA A 200 12.80 8.44 12.56
N ASN A 201 12.54 8.77 11.28
CA ASN A 201 13.05 9.99 10.63
C ASN A 201 12.44 11.28 11.21
N LEU A 202 11.19 11.22 11.67
CA LEU A 202 10.51 12.37 12.29
C LEU A 202 10.92 12.57 13.74
N PHE A 203 11.02 11.50 14.53
CA PHE A 203 11.04 11.60 15.99
C PHE A 203 12.34 11.12 16.65
N VAL A 204 13.12 10.24 16.02
CA VAL A 204 14.33 9.68 16.64
C VAL A 204 15.59 10.37 16.11
N LYS A 205 15.82 10.25 14.80
CA LYS A 205 16.98 10.82 14.13
C LYS A 205 16.67 10.95 12.65
N LYS A 206 17.10 12.05 12.04
CA LYS A 206 17.00 12.22 10.58
C LYS A 206 17.75 11.10 9.85
N ILE A 207 17.03 10.40 8.98
CA ILE A 207 17.54 9.34 8.13
C ILE A 207 17.76 9.95 6.74
N PRO A 208 19.01 10.05 6.26
CA PRO A 208 19.28 10.49 4.90
C PRO A 208 18.49 9.63 3.91
N ALA A 209 17.85 10.27 2.92
CA ALA A 209 17.11 9.55 1.89
C ALA A 209 15.96 8.66 2.41
N ALA A 210 15.38 8.94 3.60
CA ALA A 210 14.28 8.17 4.17
C ALA A 210 13.13 7.89 3.18
N ASN A 211 12.76 8.91 2.40
CA ASN A 211 11.70 8.83 1.40
C ASN A 211 11.98 7.83 0.27
N TYR A 212 13.25 7.58 -0.08
CA TYR A 212 13.58 6.60 -1.11
C TYR A 212 13.23 5.17 -0.70
N LEU A 213 13.16 4.89 0.60
CA LEU A 213 12.77 3.58 1.11
C LEU A 213 11.31 3.57 1.59
N SER A 214 10.87 4.59 2.33
CA SER A 214 9.50 4.62 2.87
C SER A 214 8.45 4.67 1.76
N TRP A 215 8.63 5.48 0.71
CA TRP A 215 7.60 5.65 -0.31
C TRP A 215 7.32 4.38 -1.14
N PRO A 216 8.32 3.67 -1.71
CA PRO A 216 8.05 2.42 -2.42
C PRO A 216 7.40 1.36 -1.54
N LEU A 217 7.88 1.21 -0.29
CA LEU A 217 7.29 0.27 0.67
C LEU A 217 5.81 0.60 0.93
N TYR A 218 5.50 1.87 1.14
CA TYR A 218 4.14 2.35 1.35
C TYR A 218 3.23 2.09 0.14
N PHE A 219 3.65 2.56 -1.05
CA PHE A 219 2.85 2.47 -2.26
C PHE A 219 2.59 1.01 -2.67
N LEU A 220 3.63 0.17 -2.65
CA LEU A 220 3.50 -1.26 -2.93
C LEU A 220 2.68 -1.96 -1.85
N GLY A 221 2.88 -1.61 -0.58
CA GLY A 221 2.10 -2.12 0.54
C GLY A 221 0.60 -1.90 0.36
N GLN A 222 0.20 -0.66 0.05
CA GLN A 222 -1.18 -0.32 -0.28
C GLN A 222 -1.72 -1.13 -1.46
N ARG A 223 -0.98 -1.16 -2.57
CA ARG A 223 -1.41 -1.87 -3.77
C ARG A 223 -1.57 -3.37 -3.53
N MET A 224 -0.71 -3.98 -2.71
CA MET A 224 -0.80 -5.41 -2.37
C MET A 224 -2.02 -5.74 -1.50
N MET A 225 -2.45 -4.81 -0.64
CA MET A 225 -3.69 -4.97 0.14
C MET A 225 -4.98 -4.73 -0.67
N LEU A 226 -4.86 -4.28 -1.93
CA LEU A 226 -5.97 -4.20 -2.88
C LEU A 226 -6.07 -5.50 -3.71
N PRO A 227 -7.29 -6.02 -3.91
CA PRO A 227 -7.50 -7.20 -4.73
C PRO A 227 -7.24 -6.91 -6.22
N ASP A 228 -6.79 -7.92 -6.97
CA ASP A 228 -6.89 -7.84 -8.43
C ASP A 228 -8.35 -8.01 -8.85
N LEU A 229 -8.81 -7.22 -9.82
CA LEU A 229 -10.21 -7.22 -10.25
C LEU A 229 -10.63 -8.54 -10.90
N HIS A 230 -9.70 -9.22 -11.59
CA HIS A 230 -9.93 -10.57 -12.12
C HIS A 230 -10.26 -11.58 -11.02
N ASP A 231 -9.66 -11.42 -9.83
CA ASP A 231 -9.97 -12.27 -8.67
C ASP A 231 -11.34 -11.91 -8.05
N VAL A 232 -11.82 -10.68 -8.19
CA VAL A 232 -13.13 -10.25 -7.67
C VAL A 232 -14.25 -10.87 -8.52
N GLU A 233 -14.13 -10.81 -9.85
CA GLU A 233 -15.11 -11.40 -10.77
C GLU A 233 -15.24 -12.93 -10.61
N THR A 234 -14.13 -13.62 -10.35
CA THR A 234 -14.13 -15.08 -10.15
C THR A 234 -14.78 -15.48 -8.83
N VAL A 235 -14.56 -14.72 -7.74
CA VAL A 235 -15.24 -14.95 -6.46
C VAL A 235 -16.74 -14.62 -6.54
N HIS A 236 -17.11 -13.53 -7.22
CA HIS A 236 -18.52 -13.18 -7.43
C HIS A 236 -19.26 -14.27 -8.21
N LYS A 237 -18.67 -14.77 -9.31
CA LYS A 237 -19.24 -15.89 -10.09
C LYS A 237 -19.37 -17.19 -9.29
N LYS A 238 -18.43 -17.49 -8.38
CA LYS A 238 -18.50 -18.69 -7.53
C LYS A 238 -19.56 -18.60 -6.44
N SER A 239 -19.82 -17.40 -5.92
CA SER A 239 -20.82 -17.20 -4.85
C SER A 239 -22.25 -17.10 -5.37
N HIS A 240 -22.44 -16.78 -6.65
CA HIS A 240 -23.75 -16.64 -7.31
C HIS A 240 -23.76 -17.41 -8.65
N PRO A 241 -23.75 -18.75 -8.63
CA PRO A 241 -23.91 -19.54 -9.85
C PRO A 241 -25.29 -19.26 -10.47
N ARG A 242 -25.33 -19.04 -11.79
CA ARG A 242 -26.59 -18.89 -12.54
C ARG A 242 -27.39 -20.19 -12.53
#